data_AF-A0A955CBU7-F1
#
_entry.id   AF-A0A955CBU7-F1
#
_cell.length_a   1.000
_cell.length_b   1.000
_cell.length_c   1.000
_cell.angle_alpha   90.00
_cell.angle_beta   90.00
_cell.angle_gamma   90.00
#
_symmetry.space_group_name_H-M   'P 1'
#
loop_
_entity.id
_entity.type
_entity.pdbx_description
1 polymer ?
#
loop_
_entity_poly.entity_id
_entity_poly.type
_entity_poly.pdbx_seq_one_letter_code
_entity_poly.pdbx_strand_id
1 'polypeptide(L)' 'MNVVECVALTKVFQDFWGRDKVRAVDNLDMEVRPGEIFGLLGPNGSGKSTTIK' A
#
# COMPACT_ATOMS: atom_id res chain seq x y z
N MET A 1 5.02 -4.25 -20.34
CA MET A 1 4.29 -3.01 -19.98
C MET A 1 3.42 -3.37 -18.81
N ASN A 2 3.67 -2.78 -17.63
CA ASN A 2 2.93 -3.09 -16.40
C ASN A 2 1.59 -2.33 -16.41
N VAL A 3 0.55 -2.88 -15.78
CA VAL A 3 -0.75 -2.20 -15.61
C VAL A 3 -0.84 -1.48 -14.27
N VAL A 4 -0.08 -1.94 -13.28
CA VAL A 4 0.11 -1.26 -11.99
C VAL A 4 1.59 -1.35 -11.63
N GLU A 5 2.15 -0.24 -11.15
CA GLU A 5 3.52 -0.15 -10.65
C GLU A 5 3.53 0.80 -9.46
N CYS A 6 4.20 0.40 -8.38
CA CYS A 6 4.47 1.18 -7.19
C CYS A 6 5.93 1.00 -6.83
N VAL A 7 6.61 2.11 -6.57
CA VAL A 7 8.01 2.13 -6.13
C VAL A 7 8.09 2.87 -4.80
N ALA A 8 8.63 2.21 -3.79
CA ALA A 8 8.79 2.69 -2.43
C ALA A 8 7.52 3.34 -1.84
N LEU A 9 6.34 2.80 -2.14
CA LEU A 9 5.07 3.37 -1.71
C LEU A 9 4.99 3.38 -0.18
N THR A 10 4.81 4.57 0.38
CA THR A 10 4.65 4.77 1.82
C THR A 10 3.38 5.56 2.09
N LYS A 11 2.57 5.08 3.04
CA LYS A 11 1.37 5.79 3.50
C LYS A 11 1.40 5.94 5.01
N VAL A 12 1.49 7.18 5.45
CA VAL A 12 1.34 7.57 6.85
C VAL A 12 -0.02 8.24 7.04
N PHE A 13 -0.77 7.77 8.03
CA PHE A 13 -1.93 8.48 8.56
C PHE A 13 -1.47 9.36 9.71
N GLN A 14 -1.88 10.62 9.66
CA GLN A 14 -1.56 11.61 10.68
C GLN A 14 -2.72 11.76 11.66
N ASP A 15 -2.40 12.19 12.88
CA ASP A 15 -3.41 12.61 13.85
C ASP A 15 -3.92 14.04 13.53
N PHE A 16 -4.81 14.54 14.38
CA PHE A 16 -5.42 15.86 14.21
C PHE A 16 -4.47 17.03 14.44
N TRP A 17 -3.28 16.79 15.00
CA TRP A 17 -2.20 17.76 15.13
C TRP A 17 -1.18 17.67 13.99
N GLY A 18 -1.43 16.81 12.99
CA GLY A 18 -0.51 16.57 11.87
C GLY A 18 0.68 15.70 12.23
N ARG A 19 0.67 15.00 13.38
CA ARG A 19 1.76 14.11 13.78
C ARG A 19 1.55 12.73 13.17
N ASP A 20 2.64 12.07 12.81
CA ASP A 20 2.60 10.69 12.32
C ASP A 20 1.99 9.77 13.38
N LYS A 21 0.86 9.14 13.03
CA LYS A 21 0.11 8.25 13.92
C LYS A 21 0.32 6.79 13.55
N VAL A 22 0.19 6.47 12.26
CA VAL A 22 0.31 5.09 11.76
C VAL A 22 0.97 5.11 10.39
N ARG A 23 2.09 4.40 10.25
CA ARG A 23 2.63 4.03 8.94
C ARG A 23 1.94 2.75 8.47
N ALA A 24 0.95 2.90 7.61
CA ALA A 24 0.11 1.81 7.14
C ALA A 24 0.69 1.03 5.95
N VAL A 25 1.55 1.69 5.17
CA VAL A 25 2.38 1.09 4.11
C VAL A 25 3.77 1.68 4.26
N ASP A 26 4.81 0.87 4.18
CA ASP A 26 6.20 1.28 4.35
C ASP A 26 7.07 0.71 3.24
N ASN A 27 7.55 1.58 2.33
CA ASN A 27 8.42 1.24 1.20
C ASN A 27 7.97 0.01 0.40
N LEU A 28 6.70 -0.04 -0.01
CA LEU A 28 6.19 -1.13 -0.83
C LEU A 28 6.57 -0.93 -2.31
N ASP A 29 7.35 -1.88 -2.84
CA ASP A 29 7.54 -2.07 -4.28
C ASP A 29 6.57 -3.14 -4.78
N MET A 30 5.81 -2.85 -5.84
CA MET A 30 4.82 -3.76 -6.40
C MET A 30 4.63 -3.51 -7.90
N GLU A 31 4.56 -4.59 -8.67
CA GLU A 31 4.21 -4.56 -10.09
C GLU A 31 3.10 -5.57 -10.36
N VAL A 32 2.16 -5.21 -11.24
CA VAL A 32 1.14 -6.12 -11.77
C VAL A 32 1.17 -6.05 -13.29
N ARG A 33 1.25 -7.22 -13.92
CA ARG A 33 1.32 -7.36 -15.38
C ARG A 33 -0.07 -7.43 -16.01
N PRO A 34 -0.21 -7.08 -17.30
CA PRO A 34 -1.46 -7.24 -18.01
C PRO A 34 -1.96 -8.69 -17.95
N GLY A 35 -3.22 -8.87 -17.54
CA GLY A 35 -3.85 -10.19 -17.41
C GLY A 35 -3.50 -10.97 -16.14
N GLU A 36 -2.69 -10.41 -15.24
CA GLU A 36 -2.35 -11.02 -13.96
C GLU A 36 -3.48 -10.84 -12.93
N ILE A 37 -3.83 -11.92 -12.24
CA ILE A 37 -4.72 -11.88 -11.07
C ILE A 37 -3.85 -11.75 -9.83
N PHE A 38 -3.93 -10.62 -9.15
CA PHE A 38 -3.15 -10.31 -7.96
C PHE A 38 -4.03 -10.20 -6.71
N GLY A 39 -3.53 -10.65 -5.56
CA GLY A 39 -4.23 -10.58 -4.27
C GLY A 39 -3.31 -10.20 -3.13
N LEU A 40 -3.80 -9.31 -2.25
CA LEU A 40 -3.11 -8.96 -1.00
C LEU A 40 -3.65 -9.80 0.16
N LEU A 41 -2.76 -10.53 0.85
CA LEU A 41 -3.10 -11.34 2.02
C LEU A 41 -2.35 -10.86 3.26
N GLY A 42 -2.99 -11.01 4.42
CA GLY A 42 -2.40 -10.66 5.71
C GLY A 42 -3.45 -10.37 6.80
N PRO A 43 -3.04 -10.25 8.07
CA PRO A 43 -3.94 -9.98 9.20
C PRO A 43 -4.72 -8.66 9.09
N ASN A 44 -5.75 -8.49 9.90
CA ASN A 44 -6.46 -7.20 9.99
C ASN A 44 -5.50 -6.07 10.41
N GLY A 45 -5.59 -4.92 9.75
CA GLY A 45 -4.70 -3.78 9.99
C GLY A 45 -3.35 -3.82 9.24
N SER A 46 -3.06 -4.85 8.45
CA SER A 46 -1.78 -5.00 7.73
C SER A 46 -1.58 -4.08 6.51
N GLY A 47 -2.44 -3.07 6.30
CA GLY A 47 -2.30 -2.13 5.19
C GLY A 47 -2.98 -2.51 3.86
N LYS A 48 -3.55 -3.72 3.69
CA LYS A 48 -4.12 -4.19 2.40
C LYS A 48 -5.08 -3.21 1.73
N SER A 49 -6.14 -2.80 2.42
CA SER A 49 -7.12 -1.84 1.86
C SER A 49 -6.51 -0.46 1.64
N THR A 50 -5.49 -0.10 2.43
CA THR A 50 -4.73 1.14 2.23
C THR A 50 -3.87 1.07 0.98
N THR A 51 -3.31 -0.09 0.65
CA THR A 51 -2.51 -0.30 -0.57
C THR A 51 -3.35 -0.24 -1.85
N ILE A 52 -4.63 -0.63 -1.79
CA ILE A 52 -5.53 -0.65 -2.96
C ILE A 52 -6.18 0.72 -3.24
N LYS A 53 -6.27 1.58 -2.23
CA LYS A 53 -6.97 2.87 -2.30
C LYS A 53 -6.05 4.01 -2.72
#